data_AF-A0A7W0S9H0-F1
#
_entry.id   AF-A0A7W0S9H0-F1
#
_cell.length_a   1.000
_cell.length_b   1.000
_cell.length_c   1.000
_cell.angle_alpha   90.00
_cell.angle_beta   90.00
_cell.angle_gamma   90.00
#
_symmetry.space_group_name_H-M   'P 1'
#
loop_
_entity.id
_entity.type
_entity.pdbx_description
1 polymer ?
#
loop_
_entity_poly.entity_id
_entity_poly.type
_entity_poly.pdbx_seq_one_letter_code
_entity_poly.pdbx_strand_id
1 'polypeptide(L)'
;MFCPKCGTADQKKNTYCRKCGEYLPDLSKKNNTTFGGNTPEEQIRVSQTLNALSAVVSFAMAVLLYWNHWGKPDVSSTVYMAAAFLLTIGVWQASNYVIGRKLKKHFNKRKEGSEIENKSAEKQFQPAQTNEQLPEADLSNIAQSSITENSTRHLAEKINRKSS
;
A
#
# COMPACT_ATOMS: atom_id res chain seq x y z
N MET A 1 -18.58 11.09 4.79
CA MET A 1 -17.78 12.20 5.37
C MET A 1 -17.27 13.09 4.26
N PHE A 2 -16.92 14.34 4.57
CA PHE A 2 -16.40 15.28 3.59
C PHE A 2 -14.88 15.18 3.49
N CYS A 3 -14.33 15.41 2.29
CA CYS A 3 -12.89 15.54 2.11
C CYS A 3 -12.41 16.95 2.49
N PRO A 4 -11.43 17.09 3.39
CA PRO A 4 -10.95 18.41 3.82
C PRO A 4 -10.24 19.19 2.71
N LYS A 5 -9.75 18.51 1.67
CA LYS A 5 -8.99 19.11 0.58
C LYS A 5 -9.87 19.60 -0.57
N CYS A 6 -10.88 18.82 -0.95
CA CYS A 6 -11.70 19.09 -2.13
C CYS A 6 -13.21 19.24 -1.85
N GLY A 7 -13.63 19.18 -0.58
CA GLY A 7 -15.01 19.40 -0.15
C GLY A 7 -16.02 18.34 -0.59
N THR A 8 -15.59 17.26 -1.25
CA THR A 8 -16.52 16.25 -1.79
C THR A 8 -17.19 15.47 -0.67
N ALA A 9 -18.53 15.40 -0.73
CA ALA A 9 -19.39 14.68 0.20
C ALA A 9 -19.34 13.14 0.00
N ASP A 10 -20.00 12.39 0.89
CA ASP A 10 -20.24 10.94 0.78
C ASP A 10 -19.02 10.02 0.60
N GLN A 11 -17.87 10.41 1.15
CA GLN A 11 -16.70 9.54 1.18
C GLN A 11 -16.79 8.51 2.32
N LYS A 12 -16.27 7.29 2.08
CA LYS A 12 -16.17 6.20 3.07
C LYS A 12 -14.93 6.35 3.95
N LYS A 13 -15.06 6.04 5.24
CA LYS A 13 -13.97 6.07 6.24
C LYS A 13 -12.83 5.12 5.85
N ASN A 14 -11.58 5.49 6.12
CA ASN A 14 -10.35 4.74 5.79
C ASN A 14 -10.18 4.44 4.29
N THR A 15 -10.70 5.31 3.42
CA THR A 15 -10.52 5.18 1.96
C THR A 15 -9.93 6.45 1.37
N TYR A 16 -9.38 6.33 0.16
CA TYR A 16 -8.89 7.47 -0.61
C TYR A 16 -10.07 8.24 -1.22
N CYS A 17 -9.95 9.57 -1.25
CA CYS A 17 -10.91 10.44 -1.89
C CYS A 17 -11.00 10.10 -3.37
N ARG A 18 -12.22 9.91 -3.87
CA ARG A 18 -12.44 9.62 -5.30
C ARG A 18 -12.07 10.78 -6.23
N LYS A 19 -12.05 12.02 -5.71
CA LYS A 19 -11.80 13.22 -6.51
C LYS A 19 -10.35 13.68 -6.47
N CYS A 20 -9.77 13.82 -5.27
CA CYS A 20 -8.41 14.34 -5.10
C CYS A 20 -7.36 13.29 -4.70
N GLY A 21 -7.75 12.03 -4.49
CA GLY A 21 -6.83 10.95 -4.13
C GLY A 21 -6.26 11.03 -2.70
N GLU A 22 -6.70 11.98 -1.87
CA GLU A 22 -6.23 12.13 -0.49
C GLU A 22 -6.75 10.98 0.41
N TYR A 23 -5.93 10.44 1.31
CA TYR A 23 -6.38 9.40 2.25
C TYR A 23 -7.24 10.02 3.36
N LEU A 24 -8.46 9.53 3.57
CA LEU A 24 -9.33 10.01 4.65
C LEU A 24 -9.29 9.04 5.85
N PRO A 25 -8.58 9.37 6.95
CA PRO A 25 -8.59 8.57 8.16
C PRO A 25 -9.96 8.65 8.85
N ASP A 26 -10.32 7.59 9.59
CA ASP A 26 -11.51 7.62 10.44
C ASP A 26 -11.30 8.50 11.67
N LEU A 27 -11.68 9.77 11.57
CA LEU A 27 -11.60 10.75 12.66
C LEU A 27 -12.46 10.39 13.89
N SER A 28 -13.42 9.46 13.74
CA SER A 28 -14.28 9.03 14.86
C SER A 28 -13.65 7.94 15.73
N LYS A 29 -12.64 7.24 15.22
CA LYS A 29 -11.83 6.30 15.98
C LYS A 29 -10.53 6.99 16.36
N LYS A 30 -10.44 7.43 17.62
CA LYS A 30 -9.13 7.67 18.24
C LYS A 30 -8.42 6.33 18.30
N ASN A 31 -7.59 6.05 17.30
CA ASN A 31 -6.71 4.89 17.31
C ASN A 31 -5.65 5.13 18.38
N ASN A 32 -5.82 4.49 19.53
CA ASN A 32 -4.81 4.44 20.58
C ASN A 32 -3.67 3.49 20.18
N THR A 33 -3.31 3.44 18.88
CA THR A 33 -2.24 2.60 18.39
C THR A 33 -0.92 3.23 18.79
N THR A 34 -0.41 2.82 19.94
CA THR A 34 0.93 3.16 20.46
C THR A 34 2.04 2.92 19.42
N PHE A 35 1.78 2.09 18.41
CA PHE A 35 2.67 1.82 17.28
C PHE A 35 1.86 1.78 15.96
N GLY A 36 1.97 2.83 15.14
CA GLY A 36 1.38 2.92 13.79
C GLY A 36 0.32 4.01 13.67
N GLY A 37 0.65 5.08 12.95
CA GLY A 37 -0.17 6.30 12.83
C GLY A 37 -1.41 6.17 11.93
N ASN A 38 -1.98 7.32 11.59
CA ASN A 38 -3.33 7.43 11.00
C ASN A 38 -3.40 7.05 9.52
N THR A 39 -2.27 6.75 8.88
CA THR A 39 -2.21 6.38 7.47
C THR A 39 -1.76 4.92 7.29
N PRO A 40 -2.29 4.21 6.28
CA PRO A 40 -1.91 2.83 6.01
C PRO A 40 -0.43 2.70 5.64
N GLU A 41 0.16 3.75 5.07
CA GLU A 41 1.59 3.80 4.74
C GLU A 41 2.47 3.78 6.00
N GLU A 42 2.04 4.47 7.05
CA GLU A 42 2.76 4.55 8.31
C GLU A 42 2.68 3.24 9.08
N GLN A 43 1.51 2.59 9.09
CA GLN A 43 1.36 1.26 9.70
C GLN A 43 2.24 0.21 9.01
N ILE A 44 2.33 0.23 7.67
CA ILE A 44 3.22 -0.65 6.91
C ILE A 44 4.69 -0.38 7.26
N ARG A 45 5.09 0.89 7.38
CA ARG A 45 6.48 1.26 7.72
C ARG A 45 6.86 0.80 9.12
N VAL A 46 5.98 1.02 10.10
CA VAL A 46 6.22 0.64 11.49
C VAL A 46 6.30 -0.88 11.64
N SER A 47 5.40 -1.63 11.00
CA SER A 47 5.44 -3.09 10.95
C SER A 47 6.74 -3.60 10.29
N GLN A 48 7.18 -2.96 9.20
CA GLN A 48 8.47 -3.28 8.56
C GLN A 48 9.66 -3.04 9.48
N THR A 49 9.69 -1.94 10.24
CA THR A 49 10.79 -1.65 11.16
C THR A 49 10.86 -2.65 12.31
N LEU A 50 9.71 -3.04 12.87
CA LEU A 50 9.64 -4.04 13.94
C LEU A 50 10.11 -5.42 13.45
N ASN A 51 9.67 -5.85 12.28
CA ASN A 51 10.11 -7.12 11.69
C ASN A 51 11.60 -7.11 11.34
N ALA A 52 12.14 -5.99 10.84
CA ALA A 52 13.56 -5.86 10.57
C ALA A 52 14.40 -5.94 11.85
N LEU A 53 13.99 -5.26 12.92
CA LEU A 53 14.66 -5.32 14.21
C LEU A 53 14.63 -6.74 14.80
N SER A 54 13.45 -7.38 14.76
CA SER A 54 13.26 -8.77 15.20
C SER A 54 14.15 -9.75 14.42
N ALA A 55 14.29 -9.57 13.10
CA ALA A 55 15.19 -10.37 12.28
C ALA A 55 16.66 -10.21 12.70
N VAL A 56 17.12 -8.96 12.89
CA VAL A 56 18.51 -8.68 13.32
C VAL A 56 18.81 -9.32 14.67
N VAL A 57 17.91 -9.17 15.64
CA VAL A 57 18.07 -9.77 16.97
C VAL A 57 18.13 -11.29 16.89
N SER A 58 17.25 -11.90 16.08
CA SER A 58 17.21 -13.36 15.91
C SER A 58 18.48 -13.90 15.26
N PHE A 59 18.97 -13.23 14.21
CA PHE A 59 20.23 -13.61 13.55
C PHE A 59 21.44 -13.41 14.46
N ALA A 60 21.53 -12.27 15.15
CA ALA A 60 22.61 -12.00 16.09
C ALA A 60 22.65 -13.06 17.20
N MET A 61 21.49 -13.43 17.75
CA MET A 61 21.39 -14.48 18.76
C MET A 61 21.81 -15.85 18.21
N ALA A 62 21.38 -16.22 17.00
CA ALA A 62 21.79 -17.48 16.38
C ALA A 62 23.31 -17.55 16.15
N VAL A 63 23.92 -16.46 15.68
CA VAL A 63 25.38 -16.36 15.48
C VAL A 63 26.12 -16.46 16.82
N LEU A 64 25.66 -15.76 17.86
CA LEU A 64 26.27 -15.83 19.19
C LEU A 64 26.21 -17.24 19.78
N LEU A 65 25.07 -17.93 19.62
CA LEU A 65 24.91 -19.31 20.07
C LEU A 65 25.88 -20.24 19.34
N TYR A 66 25.96 -20.11 18.01
CA TYR A 66 26.85 -20.92 17.18
C TYR A 66 28.33 -20.66 17.51
N TRP A 67 28.72 -19.40 17.64
CA TRP A 67 30.09 -19.00 17.94
C TRP A 67 30.53 -19.46 19.34
N ASN A 68 29.70 -19.25 20.36
CA ASN A 68 30.06 -19.55 21.76
C ASN A 68 30.13 -21.07 22.04
N HIS A 69 29.41 -21.87 21.25
CA HIS A 69 29.34 -23.32 21.44
C HIS A 69 30.17 -24.11 20.42
N TRP A 70 30.89 -23.42 19.54
CA TRP A 70 31.79 -24.04 18.59
C TRP A 70 32.93 -24.78 19.31
N GLY A 71 32.99 -26.10 19.15
CA GLY A 71 34.08 -26.94 19.69
C GLY A 71 33.91 -27.39 21.15
N LYS A 72 32.77 -27.12 21.79
CA LYS A 72 32.47 -27.70 23.12
C LYS A 72 31.79 -29.06 22.95
N PRO A 73 32.28 -30.15 23.57
CA PRO A 73 31.70 -31.49 23.42
C PRO A 73 30.39 -31.69 24.23
N ASP A 74 30.13 -30.86 25.25
CA ASP A 74 28.97 -30.99 26.16
C ASP A 74 27.76 -30.11 25.79
N VAL A 75 27.57 -29.81 24.50
CA VAL A 75 26.42 -29.02 24.07
C VAL A 75 25.17 -29.87 23.93
N SER A 76 24.13 -29.48 24.67
CA SER A 76 22.79 -30.03 24.50
C SER A 76 22.27 -29.80 23.08
N SER A 77 21.68 -30.85 22.50
CA SER A 77 21.09 -30.84 21.16
C SER A 77 20.03 -29.72 20.97
N THR A 78 19.46 -29.24 22.09
CA THR A 78 18.51 -28.13 22.11
C THR A 78 19.10 -26.82 21.58
N VAL A 79 20.41 -26.57 21.73
CA VAL A 79 21.07 -25.34 21.25
C VAL A 79 21.06 -25.28 19.72
N TYR A 80 21.31 -26.41 19.04
CA TYR A 80 21.26 -26.50 17.59
C TYR A 80 19.84 -26.36 17.05
N MET A 81 18.86 -26.96 17.74
CA MET A 81 17.44 -26.80 17.39
C MET A 81 16.99 -25.35 17.53
N ALA A 82 17.37 -24.67 18.62
CA ALA A 82 17.07 -23.25 18.82
C ALA A 82 17.71 -22.38 17.73
N ALA A 83 18.97 -22.63 17.37
CA ALA A 83 19.64 -21.93 16.29
C ALA A 83 18.94 -22.13 14.94
N ALA A 84 18.51 -23.36 14.62
CA ALA A 84 17.76 -23.66 13.40
C ALA A 84 16.42 -22.91 13.36
N PHE A 85 15.67 -22.87 14.46
CA PHE A 85 14.42 -22.11 14.56
C PHE A 85 14.63 -20.60 14.40
N LEU A 86 15.69 -20.04 14.99
CA LEU A 86 16.01 -18.62 14.82
C LEU A 86 16.35 -18.27 13.37
N LEU A 87 17.02 -19.18 12.65
CA LEU A 87 17.31 -18.99 11.23
C LEU A 87 16.05 -19.05 10.36
N THR A 88 15.13 -19.99 10.61
CA THR A 88 13.87 -20.06 9.83
C THR A 88 13.00 -18.83 10.05
N ILE A 89 12.91 -18.34 11.30
CA ILE A 89 12.24 -17.07 11.62
C ILE A 89 12.93 -15.91 10.91
N GLY A 90 14.27 -15.86 10.94
CA GLY A 90 15.05 -14.84 10.24
C GLY A 90 14.77 -14.80 8.73
N VAL A 91 14.73 -15.96 8.07
CA VAL A 91 14.41 -16.09 6.64
C VAL A 91 12.98 -15.64 6.34
N TRP A 92 12.03 -16.02 7.19
CA TRP A 92 10.63 -15.58 7.06
C TRP A 92 10.50 -14.06 7.16
N GLN A 93 11.14 -13.45 8.16
CA GLN A 93 11.13 -12.01 8.34
C GLN A 93 11.83 -11.26 7.19
N ALA A 94 12.92 -11.80 6.66
CA ALA A 94 13.59 -11.26 5.48
C ALA A 94 12.69 -11.31 4.23
N SER A 95 11.93 -12.40 4.07
CA SER A 95 10.96 -12.54 2.97
C SER A 95 9.87 -11.47 3.02
N ASN A 96 9.30 -11.22 4.20
CA ASN A 96 8.32 -10.16 4.42
C ASN A 96 8.91 -8.77 4.14
N TYR A 97 10.18 -8.55 4.51
CA TYR A 97 10.89 -7.31 4.23
C TYR A 97 11.05 -7.04 2.72
N VAL A 98 11.40 -8.08 1.95
CA VAL A 98 11.54 -7.97 0.49
C VAL A 98 10.20 -7.64 -0.19
N ILE A 99 9.11 -8.31 0.22
CA ILE A 99 7.76 -8.02 -0.27
C ILE A 99 7.37 -6.57 0.04
N GLY A 100 7.67 -6.12 1.26
CA GLY A 100 7.47 -4.75 1.69
C GLY A 100 8.24 -3.71 0.85
N ARG A 101 9.51 -3.98 0.52
CA ARG A 101 10.30 -3.13 -0.39
C ARG A 101 9.73 -3.10 -1.81
N LYS A 102 9.26 -4.24 -2.34
CA LYS A 102 8.62 -4.29 -3.66
C LYS A 102 7.36 -3.43 -3.70
N LEU A 103 6.49 -3.55 -2.69
CA LEU A 103 5.29 -2.71 -2.57
C LEU A 103 5.65 -1.21 -2.55
N LYS A 104 6.64 -0.81 -1.74
CA LYS A 104 7.10 0.58 -1.68
C LYS A 104 7.61 1.08 -3.04
N LYS A 105 8.34 0.25 -3.79
CA LYS A 105 8.81 0.60 -5.15
C LYS A 105 7.64 0.82 -6.11
N HIS A 106 6.58 0.02 -6.02
CA HIS A 106 5.37 0.21 -6.84
C HIS A 106 4.61 1.50 -6.46
N PHE A 107 4.52 1.84 -5.17
CA PHE A 107 3.91 3.10 -4.73
C PHE A 107 4.71 4.32 -5.18
N ASN A 108 6.04 4.30 -5.06
CA ASN A 108 6.88 5.43 -5.50
C ASN A 108 6.76 5.66 -7.02
N LYS A 109 6.76 4.57 -7.80
CA LYS A 109 6.58 4.63 -9.25
C LYS A 109 5.20 5.17 -9.65
N ARG A 110 4.14 4.84 -8.89
CA ARG A 110 2.80 5.43 -9.10
C ARG A 110 2.76 6.91 -8.73
N LYS A 111 3.42 7.31 -7.64
CA LYS A 111 3.48 8.71 -7.20
C LYS A 111 4.21 9.57 -8.22
N GLU A 112 5.35 9.13 -8.71
CA GLU A 112 6.10 9.80 -9.79
C GLU A 112 5.28 9.93 -11.07
N GLY A 113 4.58 8.86 -11.48
CA GLY A 113 3.68 8.91 -12.64
C GLY A 113 2.54 9.92 -12.46
N SER A 114 1.89 9.93 -11.28
CA SER A 114 0.83 10.88 -10.97
C SER A 114 1.33 12.32 -10.84
N GLU A 115 2.58 12.54 -10.42
CA GLU A 115 3.16 13.88 -10.29
C GLU A 115 3.56 14.45 -11.66
N ILE A 116 4.03 13.60 -12.58
CA ILE A 116 4.30 13.98 -13.97
C ILE A 116 3.01 14.26 -14.73
N GLU A 117 1.96 13.46 -14.50
CA GLU A 117 0.63 13.66 -15.10
C GLU A 117 -0.03 14.93 -14.54
N ASN A 118 0.03 15.18 -13.23
CA ASN A 118 -0.46 16.42 -12.62
C ASN A 118 0.34 17.65 -13.05
N LYS A 119 1.68 17.57 -13.19
CA LYS A 119 2.48 18.69 -13.73
C LYS A 119 2.20 18.97 -15.20
N SER A 120 1.84 17.95 -15.98
CA SER A 120 1.43 18.11 -17.38
C SER A 120 0.01 18.67 -17.50
N ALA A 121 -0.92 18.23 -16.64
CA ALA A 121 -2.27 18.78 -16.53
C ALA A 121 -2.26 20.23 -15.99
N GLU A 122 -1.40 20.55 -15.02
CA GLU A 122 -1.27 21.91 -14.46
C GLU A 122 -0.62 22.88 -15.45
N LYS A 123 0.31 22.42 -16.30
CA LYS A 123 0.80 23.22 -17.44
C LYS A 123 -0.28 23.48 -18.51
N GLN A 124 -1.33 22.66 -18.56
CA GLN A 124 -2.46 22.84 -19.48
C GLN A 124 -3.60 23.70 -18.90
N PHE A 125 -3.66 23.89 -17.58
CA PHE A 125 -4.61 24.80 -16.92
C PHE A 125 -3.93 26.12 -16.56
N GLN A 126 -3.62 26.94 -17.58
CA GLN A 126 -3.56 28.38 -17.34
C GLN A 126 -5.00 28.88 -17.14
N PRO A 127 -5.34 29.55 -16.02
CA PRO A 127 -6.64 30.20 -15.90
C PRO A 127 -6.67 31.36 -16.89
N ALA A 128 -7.38 31.20 -18.01
CA ALA A 128 -7.67 32.29 -18.91
C ALA A 128 -8.51 33.33 -18.15
N GLN A 129 -8.03 34.57 -18.16
CA GLN A 129 -8.71 35.71 -17.58
C GLN A 129 -10.01 36.02 -18.32
N THR A 130 -11.10 36.00 -17.55
CA THR A 130 -12.26 36.93 -17.54
C THR A 130 -13.01 37.26 -18.83
N ASN A 131 -14.34 37.08 -18.72
CA ASN A 131 -15.44 37.70 -19.47
C ASN A 131 -15.81 37.10 -20.83
N GLU A 132 -16.55 35.99 -20.83
CA GLU A 132 -17.60 35.78 -21.84
C GLU A 132 -18.64 34.77 -21.33
N GLN A 133 -19.92 35.10 -21.50
CA GLN A 133 -21.05 34.26 -21.11
C GLN A 133 -20.98 32.91 -21.86
N LEU A 134 -21.05 31.81 -21.10
CA LEU A 134 -21.06 30.44 -21.63
C LEU A 134 -22.25 30.25 -22.60
N PRO A 135 -22.03 29.79 -23.85
CA PRO A 135 -23.11 29.21 -24.64
C PRO A 135 -23.58 27.88 -24.04
N GLU A 136 -24.84 27.56 -24.32
CA GLU A 136 -25.57 26.37 -23.87
C GLU A 136 -24.77 25.07 -24.14
N ALA A 137 -24.75 24.16 -23.16
CA ALA A 137 -23.94 22.95 -23.22
C ALA A 137 -24.42 21.99 -24.32
N ASP A 138 -23.63 21.85 -25.38
CA ASP A 138 -23.80 20.82 -26.41
C ASP A 138 -23.37 19.46 -25.84
N LEU A 139 -24.35 18.59 -25.59
CA LEU A 139 -24.20 17.24 -25.04
C LEU A 139 -23.86 16.17 -26.10
N SER A 140 -23.60 16.56 -27.35
CA SER A 140 -23.41 15.62 -28.46
C SER A 140 -22.09 14.84 -28.45
N ASN A 141 -21.12 15.23 -27.60
CA ASN A 141 -19.78 14.62 -27.57
C ASN A 141 -19.31 14.20 -26.18
N ILE A 142 -20.17 13.49 -25.43
CA ILE A 142 -19.72 12.72 -24.28
C ILE A 142 -19.01 11.46 -24.81
N ALA A 143 -17.68 11.52 -24.85
CA ALA A 143 -16.85 10.34 -25.03
C ALA A 143 -17.15 9.32 -23.91
N GLN A 144 -17.71 8.17 -24.29
CA GLN A 144 -17.93 7.03 -23.41
C GLN A 144 -16.60 6.54 -22.82
N SER A 145 -16.37 6.78 -21.54
CA SER A 145 -15.32 6.10 -20.78
C SER A 145 -15.85 4.73 -20.30
N SER A 146 -16.07 3.78 -21.22
CA SER A 146 -16.51 2.40 -20.89
C SER A 146 -15.35 1.41 -20.81
N ILE A 147 -14.36 1.69 -19.96
CA ILE A 147 -13.36 0.66 -19.57
C ILE A 147 -13.98 -0.36 -18.57
N THR A 148 -15.17 -0.11 -18.04
CA THR A 148 -15.91 -1.02 -17.15
C THR A 148 -16.75 -2.09 -17.84
N GLU A 149 -17.03 -1.97 -19.15
CA GLU A 149 -17.92 -2.92 -19.84
C GLU A 149 -17.22 -4.22 -20.25
N ASN A 150 -15.94 -4.15 -20.61
CA ASN A 150 -15.24 -5.32 -21.17
C ASN A 150 -15.01 -6.43 -20.13
N SER A 151 -14.79 -6.08 -18.86
CA SER A 151 -14.57 -7.08 -17.80
C SER A 151 -15.87 -7.78 -17.36
N THR A 152 -17.03 -7.13 -17.55
CA THR A 152 -18.33 -7.67 -17.13
C THR A 152 -18.89 -8.66 -18.17
N ARG A 153 -18.60 -8.42 -19.45
CA ARG A 153 -19.03 -9.29 -20.55
C ARG A 153 -18.40 -10.69 -20.49
N HIS A 154 -17.14 -10.81 -20.09
CA HIS A 154 -16.46 -12.11 -19.97
C HIS A 154 -16.93 -12.95 -18.77
N LEU A 155 -17.52 -12.33 -17.74
CA LEU A 155 -18.14 -13.07 -16.63
C LEU A 155 -19.51 -13.63 -17.04
N ALA A 156 -20.32 -12.85 -17.76
CA ALA A 156 -21.62 -13.29 -18.25
C ALA A 156 -21.51 -14.48 -19.23
N GLU A 157 -20.53 -14.44 -20.16
CA GLU A 157 -20.29 -15.56 -21.09
C GLU A 157 -19.85 -16.84 -20.37
N LYS A 158 -19.04 -16.72 -19.31
CA LYS A 158 -18.53 -17.86 -18.55
C LYS A 158 -19.61 -18.52 -17.67
N ILE A 159 -20.60 -17.75 -17.24
CA ILE A 159 -21.77 -18.27 -16.50
C ILE A 159 -22.67 -19.09 -17.44
N ASN A 160 -22.96 -18.58 -18.63
CA ASN A 160 -23.81 -19.29 -19.61
C ASN A 160 -23.20 -20.60 -20.13
N ARG A 161 -21.88 -20.71 -20.25
CA ARG A 161 -21.23 -21.97 -20.65
C ARG A 161 -21.20 -23.04 -19.55
N LYS A 162 -21.49 -22.69 -18.30
CA LYS A 162 -21.45 -23.62 -17.16
C LYS A 162 -22.82 -24.19 -16.78
N SER A 163 -23.88 -23.68 -17.40
CA SER A 163 -25.28 -24.06 -17.17
C SER A 163 -25.89 -24.87 -18.33
N SER A 164 -25.06 -25.39 -19.25
CA SER A 164 -25.41 -26.38 -20.26
C SER A 164 -24.54 -27.62 -20.08
#